data_AF-A0AAW9KJX1-F1
#
_entry.id   AF-A0AAW9KJX1-F1
#
_cell.length_a   1.000
_cell.length_b   1.000
_cell.length_c   1.000
_cell.angle_alpha   90.00
_cell.angle_beta   90.00
_cell.angle_gamma   90.00
#
_symmetry.space_group_name_H-M   'P 1'
#
loop_
_entity.id
_entity.type
_entity.pdbx_description
1 polymer ?
#
loop_
_entity_poly.entity_id
_entity_poly.type
_entity_poly.pdbx_seq_one_letter_code
_entity_poly.pdbx_strand_id
1 'polypeptide(L)'
;MPYNTIEEALNNPNYSDYSNSTNYQTLNGDWKFNIVDKPSQDIKDFYKTDYDTSKWNTLAVPSSWQLHGYDQPRYNDTAYPWEYQATNPNPPDVPTDYNPIGYYKRTFTIPKGWNDREVFVSFQGVESAYYLYINGEYVG
;
A
#
# COMPACT_ATOMS: atom_id res chain seq x y z
N MET A 1 1.49 19.44 5.51
CA MET A 1 0.35 19.41 4.58
C MET A 1 -0.04 20.81 4.15
N PRO A 2 -0.39 21.05 2.88
CA PRO A 2 -0.73 22.38 2.38
C PRO A 2 -2.10 22.85 2.89
N TYR A 3 -2.13 24.06 3.45
CA TYR A 3 -3.34 24.83 3.75
C TYR A 3 -3.30 26.10 2.90
N ASN A 4 -4.46 26.66 2.53
CA ASN A 4 -4.49 27.86 1.70
C ASN A 4 -4.22 29.13 2.53
N THR A 5 -4.50 29.10 3.84
CA THR A 5 -4.25 30.21 4.76
C THR A 5 -3.64 29.76 6.08
N ILE A 6 -3.03 30.70 6.81
CA ILE A 6 -2.51 30.45 8.17
C ILE A 6 -3.67 30.13 9.13
N GLU A 7 -4.81 30.79 8.98
CA GLU A 7 -5.99 30.58 9.82
C GLU A 7 -6.54 29.16 9.65
N GLU A 8 -6.64 28.64 8.42
CA GLU A 8 -7.02 27.25 8.16
C GLU A 8 -6.07 26.26 8.85
N ALA A 9 -4.76 26.55 8.81
CA ALA A 9 -3.74 25.72 9.44
C ALA A 9 -3.85 25.74 10.98
N LEU A 10 -4.07 26.92 11.58
CA LEU A 10 -4.21 27.08 13.03
C LEU A 10 -5.51 26.49 13.57
N ASN A 11 -6.56 26.44 12.74
CA ASN A 11 -7.85 25.86 13.10
C ASN A 11 -7.88 24.33 12.99
N ASN A 12 -6.77 23.65 12.65
CA ASN A 12 -6.71 22.19 12.71
C ASN A 12 -6.46 21.73 14.16
N PRO A 13 -7.44 21.09 14.84
CA PRO A 13 -7.26 20.61 16.21
C PRO A 13 -6.39 19.34 16.30
N ASN A 14 -6.11 18.66 15.19
CA ASN A 14 -5.39 17.39 15.18
C ASN A 14 -4.28 17.37 14.12
N TYR A 15 -3.02 17.45 14.55
CA TYR A 15 -1.84 17.39 13.67
C TYR A 15 -1.67 16.07 12.90
N SER A 16 -2.43 15.02 13.24
CA SER A 16 -2.43 13.74 12.51
C SER A 16 -3.60 13.58 11.54
N ASP A 17 -4.54 14.53 11.52
CA ASP A 17 -5.66 14.52 10.59
C ASP A 17 -5.72 15.83 9.79
N TYR A 18 -5.61 15.70 8.48
CA TYR A 18 -5.60 16.83 7.55
C TYR A 18 -6.91 16.95 6.77
N SER A 19 -7.96 16.23 7.20
CA SER A 19 -9.29 16.19 6.58
C SER A 19 -9.94 17.57 6.43
N ASN A 20 -9.52 18.55 7.23
CA ASN A 20 -9.98 19.93 7.15
C ASN A 20 -9.32 20.75 6.00
N SER A 21 -8.26 20.24 5.37
CA SER A 21 -7.64 20.88 4.20
C SER A 21 -8.31 20.45 2.91
N THR A 22 -8.67 21.41 2.07
CA THR A 22 -9.14 21.17 0.68
C THR A 22 -8.05 20.66 -0.25
N ASN A 23 -6.79 20.70 0.19
CA ASN A 23 -5.62 20.23 -0.53
C ASN A 23 -5.15 18.85 -0.03
N TYR A 24 -6.00 18.15 0.72
CA TYR A 24 -5.75 16.79 1.18
C TYR A 24 -6.89 15.87 0.75
N GLN A 25 -6.53 14.71 0.24
CA GLN A 25 -7.46 13.62 -0.03
C GLN A 25 -6.86 12.35 0.57
N THR A 26 -7.55 11.75 1.52
CA THR A 26 -7.15 10.44 2.05
C THR A 26 -7.45 9.33 1.05
N LEU A 27 -6.52 8.39 0.91
CA LEU A 27 -6.73 7.12 0.21
C LEU A 27 -6.94 5.96 1.20
N ASN A 28 -7.20 6.24 2.48
CA ASN A 28 -7.62 5.22 3.44
C ASN A 28 -9.02 4.68 3.10
N GLY A 29 -9.37 3.53 3.66
CA GLY A 29 -10.61 2.81 3.42
C GLY A 29 -10.38 1.56 2.57
N ASP A 30 -11.38 1.18 1.80
CA ASP A 30 -11.41 -0.12 1.12
C ASP A 30 -10.58 -0.15 -0.17
N TRP A 31 -9.67 -1.12 -0.26
CA TRP A 31 -8.88 -1.43 -1.47
C TRP A 31 -9.18 -2.84 -1.95
N LYS A 32 -9.14 -3.06 -3.26
CA LYS A 32 -9.12 -4.42 -3.81
C LYS A 32 -7.81 -5.08 -3.44
N PHE A 33 -7.90 -6.31 -2.93
CA PHE A 33 -6.77 -7.02 -2.37
C PHE A 33 -6.73 -8.48 -2.84
N ASN A 34 -5.53 -8.94 -3.18
CA ASN A 34 -5.22 -10.34 -3.42
C ASN A 34 -3.82 -10.64 -2.88
N ILE A 35 -3.57 -11.89 -2.49
CA ILE A 35 -2.28 -12.33 -1.94
C ILE A 35 -1.89 -13.66 -2.59
N VAL A 36 -0.58 -13.82 -2.83
CA VAL A 36 0.02 -15.09 -3.26
C VAL A 36 1.16 -15.44 -2.32
N ASP A 37 1.48 -16.72 -2.18
CA ASP A 37 2.42 -17.20 -1.14
C ASP A 37 3.88 -16.96 -1.52
N LYS A 38 4.17 -16.82 -2.82
CA LYS A 38 5.55 -16.74 -3.32
C LYS A 38 5.68 -16.02 -4.66
N PRO A 39 6.88 -15.51 -5.00
CA PRO A 39 7.12 -14.75 -6.24
C PRO A 39 6.80 -15.51 -7.54
N SER A 40 6.94 -16.84 -7.55
CA SER A 40 6.61 -17.62 -8.75
C SER A 40 5.10 -17.63 -9.08
N GLN A 41 4.25 -17.18 -8.16
CA GLN A 41 2.79 -17.05 -8.33
C GLN A 41 2.35 -15.62 -8.67
N ASP A 42 3.30 -14.77 -9.07
CA ASP A 42 3.07 -13.36 -9.39
C ASP A 42 1.84 -13.11 -10.29
N ILE A 43 1.03 -12.12 -9.92
CA ILE A 43 -0.13 -11.69 -10.69
C ILE A 43 0.32 -10.67 -11.72
N LYS A 44 0.72 -11.19 -12.88
CA LYS A 44 1.16 -10.36 -14.01
C LYS A 44 0.10 -9.34 -14.40
N ASP A 45 0.57 -8.16 -14.80
CA ASP A 45 -0.24 -7.09 -15.38
C ASP A 45 -1.36 -6.51 -14.49
N PHE A 46 -1.41 -6.82 -13.18
CA PHE A 46 -2.46 -6.33 -12.29
C PHE A 46 -2.60 -4.79 -12.27
N TYR A 47 -1.49 -4.10 -12.54
CA TYR A 47 -1.37 -2.64 -12.57
C TYR A 47 -2.06 -1.99 -13.78
N LYS A 48 -2.36 -2.75 -14.85
CA LYS A 48 -3.08 -2.23 -16.02
C LYS A 48 -4.47 -1.74 -15.63
N THR A 49 -4.93 -0.65 -16.24
CA THR A 49 -6.18 0.02 -15.88
C THR A 49 -7.42 -0.84 -16.14
N ASP A 50 -7.35 -1.77 -17.08
CA ASP A 50 -8.42 -2.68 -17.51
C ASP A 50 -8.35 -4.08 -16.86
N TYR A 51 -7.36 -4.33 -15.99
CA TYR A 51 -7.23 -5.63 -15.32
C TYR A 51 -8.43 -5.90 -14.39
N ASP A 52 -9.07 -7.05 -14.58
CA ASP A 52 -10.27 -7.46 -13.84
C ASP A 52 -9.96 -7.88 -12.40
N THR A 53 -10.42 -7.07 -11.44
CA THR A 53 -10.35 -7.36 -9.99
C THR A 53 -11.69 -7.82 -9.41
N SER A 54 -12.65 -8.26 -10.24
CA SER A 54 -13.99 -8.68 -9.78
C SER A 54 -13.94 -9.82 -8.76
N LYS A 55 -12.95 -10.72 -8.89
CA LYS A 55 -12.71 -11.85 -8.00
C LYS A 55 -11.82 -11.54 -6.80
N TRP A 56 -11.30 -10.31 -6.70
CA TRP A 56 -10.44 -9.92 -5.58
C TRP A 56 -11.29 -9.59 -4.36
N ASN A 57 -10.71 -9.85 -3.19
CA ASN A 57 -11.29 -9.45 -1.93
C ASN A 57 -11.18 -7.93 -1.75
N THR A 58 -11.74 -7.44 -0.65
CA THR A 58 -11.58 -6.07 -0.20
C THR A 58 -10.84 -6.08 1.14
N LEU A 59 -9.84 -5.22 1.30
CA LEU A 59 -9.08 -5.03 2.54
C LEU A 59 -9.08 -3.55 2.92
N ALA A 60 -9.33 -3.26 4.20
CA ALA A 60 -9.26 -1.91 4.73
C ALA A 60 -7.81 -1.45 4.84
N VAL A 61 -7.52 -0.22 4.42
CA VAL A 61 -6.20 0.41 4.50
C VAL A 61 -6.31 1.65 5.41
N PRO A 62 -5.41 1.83 6.39
CA PRO A 62 -4.24 0.98 6.70
C PRO A 62 -4.60 -0.29 7.48
N SER A 63 -3.89 -1.39 7.22
CA SER A 63 -3.94 -2.62 8.02
C SER A 63 -2.74 -3.52 7.72
N SER A 64 -2.47 -4.46 8.63
CA SER A 64 -1.61 -5.62 8.35
C SER A 64 -2.50 -6.79 7.91
N TRP A 65 -2.27 -7.36 6.72
CA TRP A 65 -3.15 -8.38 6.16
C TRP A 65 -3.29 -9.64 7.06
N GLN A 66 -2.27 -9.93 7.88
CA GLN A 66 -2.28 -11.00 8.89
C GLN A 66 -3.42 -10.88 9.89
N LEU A 67 -3.81 -9.67 10.24
CA LEU A 67 -4.92 -9.41 11.17
C LEU A 67 -6.30 -9.53 10.49
N HIS A 68 -6.32 -9.71 9.17
CA HIS A 68 -7.52 -9.84 8.35
C HIS A 68 -7.69 -11.25 7.76
N GLY A 69 -6.97 -12.25 8.31
CA GLY A 69 -7.10 -13.65 7.93
C GLY A 69 -6.29 -14.08 6.70
N TYR A 70 -5.37 -13.23 6.23
CA TYR A 70 -4.41 -13.57 5.18
C TYR A 70 -3.07 -13.92 5.81
N ASP A 71 -2.42 -15.02 5.40
CA ASP A 71 -1.10 -15.41 5.96
C ASP A 71 -1.14 -15.55 7.51
N GLN A 72 0.02 -15.68 8.16
CA GLN A 72 0.15 -15.88 9.61
C GLN A 72 1.11 -14.84 10.19
N PRO A 73 0.74 -14.14 11.29
CA PRO A 73 1.68 -13.28 11.99
C PRO A 73 2.81 -14.12 12.59
N ARG A 74 4.03 -13.61 12.52
CA ARG A 74 5.21 -14.31 13.05
C ARG A 74 5.94 -13.45 14.05
N TYR A 75 6.36 -14.10 15.12
CA TYR A 75 7.20 -13.53 16.16
C TYR A 75 8.47 -14.35 16.25
N ASN A 76 9.62 -13.71 16.05
CA ASN A 76 10.93 -14.30 16.26
C ASN A 76 11.75 -13.32 17.11
N ASP A 77 12.59 -13.85 17.99
CA ASP A 77 13.42 -13.04 18.87
C ASP A 77 14.68 -12.52 18.14
N THR A 78 15.55 -13.43 17.71
CA THR A 78 16.85 -13.09 17.10
C THR A 78 17.04 -13.62 15.67
N ALA A 79 16.44 -14.77 15.35
CA ALA A 79 16.51 -15.37 14.02
C ALA A 79 15.68 -14.59 13.00
N TYR A 80 16.13 -14.53 11.74
CA TYR A 80 15.31 -14.02 10.66
C TYR A 80 14.04 -14.86 10.50
N PRO A 81 12.90 -14.24 10.11
CA PRO A 81 11.62 -14.93 10.03
C PRO A 81 11.52 -15.97 8.89
N TRP A 82 12.61 -16.25 8.19
CA TRP A 82 12.69 -17.22 7.10
C TRP A 82 13.78 -18.28 7.29
N GLU A 83 14.52 -18.30 8.39
CA GLU A 83 15.59 -19.30 8.62
C GLU A 83 15.08 -20.75 8.70
N TYR A 84 13.78 -20.94 8.95
CA TYR A 84 13.16 -22.27 8.92
C TYR A 84 12.87 -22.76 7.48
N GLN A 85 12.96 -21.90 6.47
CA GLN A 85 12.68 -22.25 5.08
C GLN A 85 13.83 -23.05 4.47
N ALA A 86 13.52 -23.90 3.49
CA ALA A 86 14.52 -24.77 2.86
C ALA A 86 15.59 -23.97 2.09
N THR A 87 15.23 -22.78 1.60
CA THR A 87 16.11 -21.95 0.77
C THR A 87 17.09 -21.07 1.56
N ASN A 88 16.99 -21.03 2.90
CA ASN A 88 17.80 -20.22 3.85
C ASN A 88 18.85 -19.29 3.20
N PRO A 89 18.40 -18.15 2.63
CA PRO A 89 19.25 -17.31 1.79
C PRO A 89 20.25 -16.50 2.64
N ASN A 90 21.40 -16.20 2.04
CA ASN A 90 22.37 -15.27 2.63
C ASN A 90 22.04 -13.84 2.19
N PRO A 91 22.21 -12.82 3.07
CA PRO A 91 22.09 -11.43 2.65
C PRO A 91 22.99 -11.11 1.44
N PRO A 92 22.51 -10.36 0.44
CA PRO A 92 21.26 -9.59 0.40
C PRO A 92 20.03 -10.35 -0.14
N ASP A 93 20.13 -11.66 -0.38
CA ASP A 93 19.07 -12.44 -1.01
C ASP A 93 17.88 -12.69 -0.05
N VAL A 94 16.69 -12.86 -0.62
CA VAL A 94 15.44 -13.14 0.11
C VAL A 94 14.86 -14.50 -0.33
N PRO A 95 14.04 -15.15 0.52
CA PRO A 95 13.44 -16.44 0.16
C PRO A 95 12.52 -16.32 -1.04
N THR A 96 12.46 -17.38 -1.85
CA THR A 96 11.60 -17.45 -3.04
C THR A 96 10.58 -18.59 -2.98
N ASP A 97 10.74 -19.54 -2.04
CA ASP A 97 9.81 -20.64 -1.77
C ASP A 97 8.61 -20.19 -0.94
N TYR A 98 8.79 -19.28 0.03
CA TYR A 98 7.70 -18.58 0.72
C TYR A 98 8.07 -17.12 1.02
N ASN A 99 7.47 -16.21 0.25
CA ASN A 99 7.64 -14.78 0.38
C ASN A 99 6.35 -14.11 -0.15
N PRO A 100 5.34 -13.97 0.72
CA PRO A 100 4.01 -13.55 0.31
C PRO A 100 3.99 -12.15 -0.33
N ILE A 101 3.21 -12.00 -1.39
CA ILE A 101 3.06 -10.73 -2.12
C ILE A 101 1.60 -10.29 -2.04
N GLY A 102 1.36 -9.16 -1.39
CA GLY A 102 0.05 -8.49 -1.35
C GLY A 102 -0.12 -7.51 -2.50
N TYR A 103 -1.15 -7.71 -3.31
CA TYR A 103 -1.53 -6.81 -4.40
C TYR A 103 -2.69 -5.94 -3.97
N TYR A 104 -2.50 -4.63 -4.09
CA TYR A 104 -3.49 -3.61 -3.73
C TYR A 104 -3.89 -2.82 -4.98
N LYS A 105 -5.19 -2.62 -5.18
CA LYS A 105 -5.70 -1.78 -6.28
C LYS A 105 -6.86 -0.92 -5.81
N ARG A 106 -6.83 0.36 -6.19
CA ARG A 106 -7.90 1.32 -5.89
C ARG A 106 -8.05 2.36 -6.99
N THR A 107 -9.29 2.67 -7.31
CA THR A 107 -9.65 3.81 -8.17
C THR A 107 -10.01 4.99 -7.28
N PHE A 108 -9.55 6.18 -7.66
CA PHE A 108 -9.87 7.43 -7.00
C PHE A 108 -9.96 8.56 -8.02
N THR A 109 -10.58 9.67 -7.62
CA THR A 109 -10.77 10.85 -8.48
C THR A 109 -10.07 12.03 -7.85
N ILE A 110 -9.21 12.70 -8.63
CA ILE A 110 -8.56 13.93 -8.21
C ILE A 110 -9.61 15.05 -8.05
N PRO A 111 -9.63 15.79 -6.92
CA PRO A 111 -10.52 16.92 -6.75
C PRO A 111 -10.32 17.97 -7.85
N LYS A 112 -11.42 18.49 -8.42
CA LYS A 112 -11.38 19.49 -9.52
C LYS A 112 -10.55 20.73 -9.19
N GLY A 113 -10.45 21.11 -7.91
CA GLY A 113 -9.67 22.26 -7.46
C GLY A 113 -8.15 22.07 -7.51
N TRP A 114 -7.68 20.87 -7.88
CA TRP A 114 -6.26 20.54 -7.99
C TRP A 114 -5.73 20.65 -9.43
N ASN A 115 -6.57 21.04 -10.39
CA ASN A 115 -6.11 21.36 -11.75
C ASN A 115 -4.98 22.42 -11.67
N ASP A 116 -3.92 22.23 -12.46
CA ASP A 116 -2.71 23.07 -12.49
C ASP A 116 -1.86 23.06 -11.20
N ARG A 117 -2.03 22.06 -10.34
CA ARG A 117 -1.19 21.86 -9.15
C ARG A 117 -0.32 20.62 -9.27
N GLU A 118 0.81 20.64 -8.56
CA GLU A 118 1.57 19.42 -8.29
C GLU A 118 0.83 18.55 -7.28
N VAL A 119 0.69 17.27 -7.61
CA VAL A 119 -0.02 16.29 -6.80
C VAL A 119 0.97 15.23 -6.34
N PHE A 120 1.03 15.03 -5.03
CA PHE A 120 1.90 14.04 -4.39
C PHE A 120 1.06 12.95 -3.75
N VAL A 121 1.44 11.69 -3.95
CA VAL A 121 0.93 10.55 -3.19
C VAL A 121 1.90 10.26 -2.05
N SER A 122 1.38 10.04 -0.84
CA SER A 122 2.19 9.81 0.34
C SER A 122 1.72 8.58 1.09
N PHE A 123 2.61 7.59 1.20
CA PHE A 123 2.42 6.41 2.03
C PHE A 123 3.17 6.64 3.34
N GLN A 124 2.44 6.68 4.46
CA GLN A 124 3.05 6.93 5.78
C GLN A 124 3.85 5.73 6.30
N GLY A 125 3.62 4.54 5.75
CA GLY A 125 4.36 3.32 6.02
C GLY A 125 3.84 2.17 5.17
N VAL A 126 4.76 1.38 4.62
CA VAL A 126 4.48 0.12 3.92
C VAL A 126 5.55 -0.87 4.34
N GLU A 127 5.15 -2.07 4.71
CA GLU A 127 6.07 -3.15 5.09
C GLU A 127 5.96 -4.31 4.10
N SER A 128 7.07 -4.91 3.65
CA SER A 128 8.47 -4.51 3.87
C SER A 128 9.05 -3.66 2.72
N ALA A 129 8.51 -3.83 1.52
CA ALA A 129 8.86 -3.12 0.29
C ALA A 129 7.66 -3.16 -0.67
N TYR A 130 7.60 -2.24 -1.63
CA TYR A 130 6.51 -2.20 -2.60
C TYR A 130 6.94 -1.54 -3.91
N TYR A 131 6.21 -1.87 -4.97
CA TYR A 131 6.21 -1.12 -6.23
C TYR A 131 4.91 -0.33 -6.35
N LEU A 132 5.00 0.87 -6.91
CA LEU A 132 3.86 1.74 -7.17
C LEU A 132 3.65 1.89 -8.68
N TYR A 133 2.38 1.76 -9.07
CA TYR A 133 1.91 2.05 -10.41
C TYR A 133 0.72 3.00 -10.34
N ILE A 134 0.66 3.99 -11.24
CA ILE A 134 -0.46 4.93 -11.37
C ILE A 134 -0.92 4.93 -12.82
N ASN A 135 -2.20 4.65 -13.05
CA ASN A 135 -2.80 4.57 -14.39
C ASN A 135 -2.05 3.64 -15.37
N GLY A 136 -1.49 2.55 -14.86
CA GLY A 136 -0.75 1.56 -15.66
C GLY A 136 0.76 1.83 -15.78
N GLU A 137 1.24 2.99 -15.32
CA GLU A 137 2.63 3.40 -15.43
C GLU A 137 3.40 3.17 -14.12
N TYR A 138 4.61 2.65 -14.23
CA TYR A 138 5.50 2.44 -13.08
C TYR A 138 6.03 3.78 -12.54
N VAL A 139 5.98 3.94 -11.23
CA VAL A 139 6.44 5.16 -10.53
C VAL A 139 7.77 4.91 -9.80
N GLY A 140 7.88 3.78 -9.10
CA GLY A 140 8.98 3.49 -8.17
C GLY A 140 8.70 2.25 -7.35
#